data_AF-A7ZFT7-F1
#
_entry.id   AF-A7ZFT7-F1
#
_cell.length_a   1.000
_cell.length_b   1.000
_cell.length_c   1.000
_cell.angle_alpha   90.00
_cell.angle_beta   90.00
_cell.angle_gamma   90.00
#
_symmetry.space_group_name_H-M   'P 1'
#
loop_
_entity.id
_entity.type
_entity.pdbx_description
1 polymer ?
#
loop_
_entity_poly.entity_id
_entity_poly.type
_entity_poly.pdbx_seq_one_letter_code
_entity_poly.pdbx_strand_id
1 'polypeptide(L)'
;MVDQKYFFTQFRYDALQRAKEKQKLMLDSEKTKKTSLNLYERPYLGTVGAIALDKNGNLAAATSTGGMTNKMTGRIGDSPIIGSGTYADNDSVAVSCTGTGDIYMRVNAAHEVSALYKYKTSDVQKAAEEAVKEVAALGGSGGIISIDKSGKTGFAWTKDKLGMYHGEARLGAKPVVYWPLGEK
;
A
#
# COMPACT_ATOMS: atom_id res chain seq x y z
N MET A 1 -21.71 -10.99 9.79
CA MET A 1 -21.52 -9.78 8.96
C MET A 1 -22.20 -8.61 9.65
N VAL A 2 -21.64 -7.41 9.56
CA VAL A 2 -22.22 -6.17 10.11
C VAL A 2 -23.07 -5.44 9.05
N ASP A 3 -23.92 -4.51 9.49
CA ASP A 3 -24.67 -3.64 8.58
C ASP A 3 -23.72 -2.73 7.77
N GLN A 4 -24.00 -2.55 6.48
CA GLN A 4 -23.16 -1.74 5.58
C GLN A 4 -23.06 -0.27 5.98
N LYS A 5 -24.05 0.26 6.71
CA LYS A 5 -24.03 1.62 7.26
C LYS A 5 -22.85 1.84 8.21
N TYR A 6 -22.30 0.77 8.79
CA TYR A 6 -21.09 0.83 9.61
C TYR A 6 -19.89 1.42 8.87
N PHE A 7 -19.75 1.13 7.56
CA PHE A 7 -18.62 1.62 6.76
C PHE A 7 -18.90 2.97 6.09
N PHE A 8 -20.12 3.49 6.21
CA PHE A 8 -20.49 4.77 5.62
C PHE A 8 -19.84 5.92 6.39
N THR A 9 -19.31 6.89 5.64
CA THR A 9 -18.93 8.19 6.18
C THR A 9 -19.37 9.27 5.20
N GLN A 10 -19.85 10.40 5.73
CA GLN A 10 -20.26 11.54 4.90
C GLN A 10 -19.12 12.00 3.97
N PHE A 11 -17.89 12.05 4.52
CA PHE A 11 -16.68 12.39 3.79
C PHE A 11 -16.47 11.53 2.52
N ARG A 12 -16.61 10.20 2.63
CA ARG A 12 -16.44 9.29 1.48
C ARG A 12 -17.61 9.33 0.52
N TYR A 13 -18.82 9.57 1.02
CA TYR A 13 -19.98 9.77 0.17
C TYR A 13 -19.84 11.02 -0.70
N ASP A 14 -19.40 12.14 -0.12
CA ASP A 14 -19.18 13.38 -0.89
C ASP A 14 -18.07 13.21 -1.93
N ALA A 15 -17.03 12.44 -1.62
CA ALA A 15 -15.98 12.08 -2.58
C ALA A 15 -16.55 11.27 -3.76
N LEU A 16 -17.48 10.34 -3.50
CA LEU A 16 -18.18 9.60 -4.55
C LEU A 16 -19.02 10.53 -5.42
N GLN A 17 -19.77 11.47 -4.85
CA GLN A 17 -20.56 12.43 -5.65
C GLN A 17 -19.67 13.24 -6.60
N ARG A 18 -18.56 13.81 -6.08
CA ARG A 18 -17.58 14.53 -6.90
C ARG A 18 -16.95 13.66 -7.99
N ALA A 19 -16.69 12.39 -7.71
CA ALA A 19 -16.12 11.45 -8.68
C ALA A 19 -17.12 11.12 -9.81
N LYS A 20 -18.41 10.99 -9.48
CA LYS A 20 -19.49 10.77 -10.45
C LYS A 20 -19.67 11.97 -11.38
N GLU A 21 -19.70 13.19 -10.84
CA GLU A 21 -19.78 14.42 -11.63
C GLU A 21 -18.65 14.53 -12.65
N LYS A 22 -17.43 14.11 -12.26
CA LYS A 22 -16.25 14.14 -13.12
C LYS A 22 -16.11 12.92 -14.03
N GLN A 23 -16.99 11.93 -13.92
CA GLN A 23 -16.91 10.63 -14.61
C GLN A 23 -15.51 9.98 -14.49
N LYS A 24 -14.91 10.03 -13.30
CA LYS A 24 -13.57 9.48 -13.05
C LYS A 24 -13.58 8.43 -11.95
N LEU A 25 -12.72 7.44 -12.11
CA LEU A 25 -12.20 6.65 -11.00
C LEU A 25 -11.22 7.53 -10.23
N MET A 26 -11.25 7.44 -8.90
CA MET A 26 -10.30 8.16 -8.07
C MET A 26 -9.59 7.18 -7.16
N LEU A 27 -8.26 7.17 -7.24
CA LEU A 27 -7.46 6.66 -6.15
C LEU A 27 -7.47 7.66 -5.00
N ASP A 28 -7.44 7.14 -3.79
CA ASP A 28 -7.34 8.00 -2.63
C ASP A 28 -6.08 8.86 -2.66
N SER A 29 -4.99 8.34 -3.26
CA SER A 29 -3.69 9.00 -3.46
C SER A 29 -3.56 9.89 -4.70
N GLU A 30 -4.64 10.20 -5.43
CA GLU A 30 -4.55 11.03 -6.64
C GLU A 30 -4.57 12.55 -6.37
N LYS A 31 -3.39 13.17 -6.57
CA LYS A 31 -3.10 14.60 -6.79
C LYS A 31 -3.90 15.59 -5.93
N THR A 32 -3.40 15.86 -4.73
CA THR A 32 -3.66 17.13 -4.03
C THR A 32 -2.51 18.09 -4.30
N LYS A 33 -2.81 19.27 -4.84
CA LYS A 33 -1.87 20.41 -4.88
C LYS A 33 -1.51 20.78 -3.43
N LYS A 34 -0.26 21.18 -3.19
CA LYS A 34 0.41 21.42 -1.89
C LYS A 34 -0.31 22.35 -0.85
N THR A 35 -1.57 22.76 -1.04
CA THR A 35 -2.11 23.99 -0.43
C THR A 35 -3.21 23.83 0.62
N SER A 36 -3.66 22.63 1.01
CA SER A 36 -4.55 22.52 2.17
C SER A 36 -4.34 21.23 2.98
N LEU A 37 -4.01 21.42 4.25
CA LEU A 37 -3.52 20.40 5.18
C LEU A 37 -4.56 20.10 6.26
N ASN A 38 -5.85 20.08 5.88
CA ASN A 38 -6.90 19.70 6.81
C ASN A 38 -6.99 18.18 6.90
N LEU A 39 -7.16 17.61 8.11
CA LEU A 39 -7.25 16.15 8.32
C LEU A 39 -8.36 15.50 7.46
N TYR A 40 -9.38 16.30 7.13
CA TYR A 40 -10.53 15.97 6.30
C TYR A 40 -10.30 16.13 4.78
N GLU A 41 -9.12 16.55 4.32
CA GLU A 41 -8.79 16.68 2.89
C GLU A 41 -7.62 15.78 2.49
N ARG A 42 -7.21 14.87 3.37
CA ARG A 42 -6.02 14.04 3.17
C ARG A 42 -6.24 13.02 2.06
N PRO A 43 -5.50 13.08 0.94
CA PRO A 43 -5.60 12.16 -0.19
C PRO A 43 -4.87 10.85 0.12
N TYR A 44 -5.05 10.29 1.30
CA TYR A 44 -4.17 9.20 1.76
C TYR A 44 -4.91 8.09 2.50
N LEU A 45 -6.23 8.13 2.52
CA LEU A 45 -7.03 7.18 3.28
C LEU A 45 -7.32 5.89 2.48
N GLY A 46 -6.33 5.39 1.74
CA GLY A 46 -6.45 4.18 0.91
C GLY A 46 -6.29 2.86 1.67
N THR A 47 -6.03 1.80 0.90
CA THR A 47 -5.66 0.46 1.37
C THR A 47 -4.72 0.49 2.58
N VAL A 48 -5.00 -0.36 3.56
CA VAL A 48 -4.15 -0.57 4.74
C VAL A 48 -3.45 -1.92 4.65
N GLY A 49 -2.32 -2.03 5.32
CA GLY A 49 -1.49 -3.23 5.30
C GLY A 49 -0.64 -3.37 6.55
N ALA A 50 -0.31 -4.62 6.89
CA ALA A 50 0.59 -4.96 7.97
C ALA A 50 1.45 -6.16 7.59
N ILE A 51 2.68 -6.14 8.08
CA ILE A 51 3.65 -7.24 7.95
C ILE A 51 4.29 -7.47 9.32
N ALA A 52 4.65 -8.71 9.61
CA ALA A 52 5.25 -9.07 10.89
C ALA A 52 6.23 -10.24 10.75
N LEU A 53 7.24 -10.22 11.61
CA LEU A 53 8.14 -11.35 11.90
C LEU A 53 7.95 -11.72 13.37
N ASP A 54 7.59 -12.97 13.66
CA ASP A 54 7.41 -13.45 15.02
C ASP A 54 8.71 -14.00 15.64
N LYS A 55 8.67 -14.32 16.94
CA LYS A 55 9.82 -14.88 17.68
C LYS A 55 10.26 -16.27 17.22
N ASN A 56 9.43 -16.97 16.46
CA ASN A 56 9.71 -18.30 15.93
C ASN A 56 10.29 -18.22 14.49
N GLY A 57 10.46 -17.01 13.95
CA GLY A 57 10.96 -16.79 12.60
C GLY A 57 9.88 -16.84 11.52
N ASN A 58 8.59 -16.80 11.88
CA ASN A 58 7.51 -16.81 10.90
C ASN A 58 7.21 -15.40 10.39
N LEU A 59 7.09 -15.30 9.07
CA LEU A 59 6.67 -14.10 8.35
C LEU A 59 5.17 -14.15 8.05
N ALA A 60 4.49 -13.02 8.25
CA ALA A 60 3.09 -12.87 7.93
C ALA A 60 2.83 -11.50 7.28
N ALA A 61 1.86 -11.45 6.39
CA ALA A 61 1.38 -10.24 5.74
C ALA A 61 -0.15 -10.23 5.66
N ALA A 62 -0.74 -9.04 5.77
CA ALA A 62 -2.16 -8.83 5.58
C ALA A 62 -2.40 -7.47 4.91
N THR A 63 -3.36 -7.42 3.99
CA THR A 63 -3.75 -6.20 3.28
C THR A 63 -5.27 -6.13 3.20
N SER A 64 -5.84 -4.95 3.40
CA SER A 64 -7.28 -4.74 3.37
C SER A 64 -7.65 -3.41 2.71
N THR A 65 -8.76 -3.40 1.98
CA THR A 65 -9.18 -2.24 1.19
C THR A 65 -10.68 -2.18 0.98
N GLY A 66 -11.22 -0.97 0.88
CA GLY A 66 -12.55 -0.73 0.30
C GLY A 66 -12.55 -0.72 -1.24
N GLY A 67 -11.36 -0.68 -1.86
CA GLY A 67 -11.16 -0.46 -3.29
C GLY A 67 -11.10 1.02 -3.64
N MET A 68 -11.41 1.33 -4.91
CA MET A 68 -11.38 2.70 -5.42
C MET A 68 -12.72 3.41 -5.28
N THR A 69 -12.67 4.73 -5.09
CA THR A 69 -13.88 5.56 -5.15
C THR A 69 -14.45 5.50 -6.57
N ASN A 70 -15.78 5.35 -6.67
CA ASN A 70 -16.51 5.23 -7.93
C ASN A 70 -16.17 3.98 -8.76
N LYS A 71 -15.64 2.91 -8.14
CA LYS A 71 -15.40 1.63 -8.81
C LYS A 71 -16.69 1.03 -9.38
N MET A 72 -16.56 0.29 -10.49
CA MET A 72 -17.64 -0.57 -10.96
C MET A 72 -17.98 -1.63 -9.90
N THR A 73 -19.27 -1.95 -9.76
CA THR A 73 -19.72 -3.07 -8.93
C THR A 73 -19.00 -4.35 -9.37
N GLY A 74 -18.41 -5.06 -8.41
CA GLY A 74 -17.65 -6.29 -8.68
C GLY A 74 -16.18 -6.08 -9.07
N ARG A 75 -15.68 -4.84 -9.22
CA ARG A 75 -14.24 -4.62 -9.48
C ARG A 75 -13.39 -5.08 -8.30
N ILE A 76 -12.43 -5.94 -8.59
CA ILE A 76 -11.42 -6.46 -7.65
C ILE A 76 -10.08 -5.78 -7.94
N GLY A 77 -9.37 -5.37 -6.89
CA GLY A 77 -8.00 -4.82 -6.99
C GLY A 77 -6.96 -5.86 -6.56
N ASP A 78 -5.74 -5.38 -6.28
CA ASP A 78 -4.60 -6.21 -5.88
C ASP A 78 -4.70 -6.79 -4.47
N SER A 79 -5.30 -6.06 -3.52
CA SER A 79 -5.25 -6.39 -2.10
C SER A 79 -5.69 -7.83 -1.73
N PRO A 80 -6.75 -8.43 -2.32
CA PRO A 80 -7.13 -9.82 -2.02
C PRO A 80 -6.37 -10.87 -2.86
N ILE A 81 -5.47 -10.46 -3.75
CA ILE A 81 -4.77 -11.37 -4.69
C ILE A 81 -3.37 -11.65 -4.17
N ILE A 82 -3.12 -12.90 -3.79
CA ILE A 82 -1.81 -13.37 -3.29
C ILE A 82 -0.74 -13.17 -4.36
N GLY A 83 0.38 -12.58 -3.96
CA GLY A 83 1.48 -12.19 -4.84
C GLY A 83 1.31 -10.80 -5.46
N SER A 84 0.10 -10.25 -5.53
CA SER A 84 -0.11 -8.89 -6.03
C SER A 84 -0.11 -7.87 -4.90
N GLY A 85 -1.13 -7.93 -4.03
CA GLY A 85 -1.30 -6.98 -2.92
C GLY A 85 -0.71 -7.46 -1.60
N THR A 86 -0.66 -8.79 -1.40
CA THR A 86 -0.21 -9.43 -0.16
C THR A 86 0.64 -10.65 -0.49
N TYR A 87 1.78 -10.79 0.17
CA TYR A 87 2.61 -11.99 0.04
C TYR A 87 3.44 -12.22 1.31
N ALA A 88 3.64 -13.48 1.69
CA ALA A 88 4.54 -13.84 2.79
C ALA A 88 5.17 -15.21 2.52
N ASP A 89 6.48 -15.29 2.73
CA ASP A 89 7.26 -16.51 2.57
C ASP A 89 8.43 -16.49 3.56
N ASN A 90 8.50 -17.50 4.45
CA ASN A 90 9.52 -17.61 5.50
C ASN A 90 10.95 -17.65 4.94
N ASP A 91 11.14 -18.08 3.69
CA ASP A 91 12.46 -18.15 3.08
C ASP A 91 12.92 -16.82 2.48
N SER A 92 12.01 -15.83 2.34
CA SER A 92 12.29 -14.49 1.84
C SER A 92 11.70 -13.37 2.70
N VAL A 93 10.50 -12.91 2.36
CA VAL A 93 9.92 -11.64 2.77
C VAL A 93 8.41 -11.73 3.00
N ALA A 94 7.90 -10.91 3.92
CA ALA A 94 6.49 -10.52 3.99
C ALA A 94 6.32 -9.13 3.37
N VAL A 95 5.24 -8.95 2.60
CA VAL A 95 5.00 -7.77 1.77
C VAL A 95 3.52 -7.41 1.78
N SER A 96 3.24 -6.11 1.92
CA SER A 96 1.90 -5.54 1.72
C SER A 96 1.98 -4.30 0.84
N CYS A 97 1.03 -4.19 -0.09
CA CYS A 97 0.98 -3.14 -1.10
C CYS A 97 -0.22 -2.20 -0.91
N THR A 98 -0.12 -1.01 -1.48
CA THR A 98 -1.22 -0.04 -1.60
C THR A 98 -1.04 0.77 -2.89
N GLY A 99 -2.09 0.95 -3.69
CA GLY A 99 -1.96 1.74 -4.93
C GLY A 99 -2.97 1.42 -6.03
N THR A 100 -2.53 1.62 -7.27
CA THR A 100 -3.26 1.32 -8.51
C THR A 100 -3.36 -0.18 -8.70
N GLY A 101 -4.36 -0.80 -8.05
CA GLY A 101 -4.45 -2.25 -7.97
C GLY A 101 -4.34 -3.01 -9.29
N ASP A 102 -4.89 -2.49 -10.39
CA ASP A 102 -4.81 -3.15 -11.70
C ASP A 102 -3.36 -3.27 -12.20
N ILE A 103 -2.51 -2.29 -11.88
CA ILE A 103 -1.08 -2.31 -12.23
C ILE A 103 -0.28 -3.19 -11.27
N TYR A 104 -0.58 -3.13 -9.97
CA TYR A 104 0.04 -4.01 -8.97
C TYR A 104 -0.21 -5.49 -9.28
N MET A 105 -1.41 -5.82 -9.79
CA MET A 105 -1.72 -7.16 -10.28
C MET A 105 -0.90 -7.55 -11.52
N ARG A 106 -0.77 -6.65 -12.50
CA ARG A 106 0.00 -6.91 -13.73
C ARG A 106 1.49 -7.16 -13.47
N VAL A 107 2.06 -6.50 -12.46
CA VAL A 107 3.45 -6.72 -12.02
C VAL A 107 3.57 -7.92 -11.08
N ASN A 108 2.48 -8.35 -10.45
CA ASN A 108 2.52 -9.26 -9.31
C ASN A 108 3.44 -8.71 -8.20
N ALA A 109 3.23 -7.43 -7.86
CA ALA A 109 4.21 -6.60 -7.17
C ALA A 109 4.70 -7.15 -5.82
N ALA A 110 3.82 -7.73 -4.99
CA ALA A 110 4.23 -8.27 -3.69
C ALA A 110 5.17 -9.49 -3.82
N HIS A 111 4.88 -10.37 -4.78
CA HIS A 111 5.73 -11.52 -5.11
C HIS A 111 7.01 -11.05 -5.82
N GLU A 112 6.95 -10.02 -6.65
CA GLU A 112 8.13 -9.48 -7.34
C GLU A 112 9.20 -9.01 -6.33
N VAL A 113 8.80 -8.39 -5.22
CA VAL A 113 9.73 -8.07 -4.12
C VAL A 113 10.42 -9.33 -3.58
N SER A 114 9.68 -10.43 -3.42
CA SER A 114 10.27 -11.71 -3.00
C SER A 114 11.24 -12.27 -4.03
N ALA A 115 10.89 -12.22 -5.33
CA ALA A 115 11.75 -12.68 -6.41
C ALA A 115 13.04 -11.86 -6.50
N LEU A 116 12.94 -10.53 -6.49
CA LEU A 116 14.09 -9.62 -6.50
C LEU A 116 15.00 -9.81 -5.28
N TYR A 117 14.40 -10.01 -4.10
CA TYR A 117 15.15 -10.33 -2.89
C TYR A 117 15.93 -11.65 -3.06
N LYS A 118 15.27 -12.73 -3.47
CA LYS A 118 15.88 -14.06 -3.60
C LYS A 118 16.95 -14.13 -4.69
N TYR A 119 16.70 -13.50 -5.84
CA TYR A 119 17.47 -13.78 -7.05
C TYR A 119 18.36 -12.64 -7.53
N LYS A 120 18.20 -11.42 -7.00
CA LYS A 120 18.93 -10.24 -7.50
C LYS A 120 19.75 -9.53 -6.42
N THR A 121 19.18 -9.27 -5.24
CA THR A 121 19.80 -8.30 -4.31
C THR A 121 20.09 -8.84 -2.91
N SER A 122 19.28 -9.76 -2.38
CA SER A 122 19.24 -10.08 -0.93
C SER A 122 19.11 -8.84 -0.03
N ASP A 123 18.59 -7.75 -0.58
CA ASP A 123 18.40 -6.47 0.11
C ASP A 123 16.94 -6.04 -0.09
N VAL A 124 16.14 -6.20 0.96
CA VAL A 124 14.69 -5.98 0.96
C VAL A 124 14.28 -4.55 0.59
N GLN A 125 15.09 -3.55 0.95
CA GLN A 125 14.85 -2.15 0.58
C GLN A 125 15.00 -1.96 -0.93
N LYS A 126 16.11 -2.46 -1.51
CA LYS A 126 16.35 -2.39 -2.96
C LYS A 126 15.32 -3.17 -3.75
N ALA A 127 14.89 -4.33 -3.24
CA ALA A 127 13.83 -5.13 -3.86
C ALA A 127 12.50 -4.37 -3.91
N ALA A 128 12.10 -3.73 -2.80
CA ALA A 128 10.90 -2.89 -2.76
C ALA A 128 10.98 -1.71 -3.74
N GLU A 129 12.12 -1.01 -3.79
CA GLU A 129 12.34 0.11 -4.71
C GLU A 129 12.23 -0.30 -6.18
N GLU A 130 12.81 -1.45 -6.54
CA GLU A 130 12.78 -1.94 -7.92
C GLU A 130 11.36 -2.37 -8.34
N ALA A 131 10.63 -3.10 -7.49
CA ALA A 131 9.24 -3.48 -7.77
C ALA A 131 8.33 -2.24 -7.95
N VAL A 132 8.54 -1.19 -7.14
CA VAL A 132 7.83 0.09 -7.30
C VAL A 132 8.18 0.79 -8.63
N LYS A 133 9.43 0.68 -9.12
CA LYS A 133 9.79 1.21 -10.44
C LYS A 133 9.07 0.47 -11.56
N GLU A 134 8.93 -0.86 -11.46
CA GLU A 134 8.19 -1.65 -12.46
C GLU A 134 6.71 -1.26 -12.52
N VAL A 135 6.09 -1.08 -11.34
CA VAL A 135 4.74 -0.51 -11.23
C VAL A 135 4.65 0.86 -11.90
N ALA A 136 5.60 1.75 -11.62
CA ALA A 136 5.62 3.10 -12.20
C ALA A 136 5.84 3.07 -13.73
N ALA A 137 6.67 2.15 -14.24
CA ALA A 137 6.92 1.98 -15.67
C ALA A 137 5.65 1.59 -16.44
N LEU A 138 4.70 0.91 -15.80
CA LEU A 138 3.38 0.57 -16.35
C LEU A 138 2.31 1.65 -16.11
N GLY A 139 2.70 2.83 -15.61
CA GLY A 139 1.80 3.94 -15.30
C GLY A 139 1.06 3.79 -13.97
N GLY A 140 1.48 2.86 -13.11
CA GLY A 140 0.93 2.68 -11.78
C GLY A 140 1.49 3.67 -10.77
N SER A 141 0.79 3.80 -9.63
CA SER A 141 1.25 4.58 -8.49
C SER A 141 0.84 3.92 -7.18
N GLY A 142 1.64 4.09 -6.13
CA GLY A 142 1.40 3.44 -4.84
C GLY A 142 2.68 3.24 -4.04
N GLY A 143 2.61 2.39 -3.01
CA GLY A 143 3.76 1.97 -2.24
C GLY A 143 3.66 0.56 -1.68
N ILE A 144 4.78 0.13 -1.10
CA ILE A 144 5.05 -1.20 -0.59
C ILE A 144 5.73 -1.08 0.77
N ILE A 145 5.31 -1.89 1.73
CA ILE A 145 6.09 -2.22 2.93
C ILE A 145 6.52 -3.68 2.86
N SER A 146 7.75 -3.97 3.29
CA SER A 146 8.32 -5.32 3.32
C SER A 146 9.24 -5.55 4.52
N ILE A 147 9.36 -6.81 4.94
CA ILE A 147 10.27 -7.26 6.00
C ILE A 147 10.82 -8.62 5.61
N ASP A 148 12.13 -8.81 5.76
CA ASP A 148 12.78 -10.09 5.49
C ASP A 148 12.88 -10.99 6.72
N LYS A 149 13.29 -12.25 6.52
CA LYS A 149 13.47 -13.24 7.59
C LYS A 149 14.50 -12.87 8.66
N SER A 150 15.35 -11.87 8.40
CA SER A 150 16.31 -11.34 9.38
C SER A 150 15.76 -10.16 10.18
N GLY A 151 14.55 -9.70 9.86
CA GLY A 151 13.91 -8.54 10.48
C GLY A 151 14.38 -7.20 9.92
N LYS A 152 15.05 -7.20 8.75
CA LYS A 152 15.33 -5.97 8.01
C LYS A 152 14.05 -5.53 7.31
N THR A 153 13.70 -4.26 7.45
CA THR A 153 12.52 -3.66 6.82
C THR A 153 12.90 -2.94 5.53
N GLY A 154 11.98 -2.92 4.58
CA GLY A 154 12.06 -2.17 3.34
C GLY A 154 10.74 -1.46 3.06
N PHE A 155 10.79 -0.27 2.48
CA PHE A 155 9.60 0.44 2.03
C PHE A 155 9.90 1.33 0.84
N ALA A 156 8.96 1.44 -0.09
CA ALA A 156 9.10 2.27 -1.29
C ALA A 156 7.73 2.77 -1.76
N TRP A 157 7.72 3.90 -2.48
CA TRP A 157 6.52 4.42 -3.14
C TRP A 157 6.89 5.23 -4.38
N THR A 158 5.93 5.45 -5.27
CA THR A 158 6.17 6.21 -6.50
C THR A 158 6.41 7.70 -6.18
N LYS A 159 7.54 8.25 -6.65
CA LYS A 159 8.04 9.60 -6.28
C LYS A 159 7.16 10.76 -6.75
N ASP A 160 6.19 10.52 -7.62
CA ASP A 160 5.22 11.50 -8.10
C ASP A 160 4.09 11.79 -7.08
N LYS A 161 4.10 11.11 -5.92
CA LYS A 161 3.11 11.26 -4.84
C LYS A 161 3.72 11.92 -3.61
N LEU A 162 2.89 12.53 -2.76
CA LEU A 162 3.37 13.20 -1.52
C LEU A 162 3.86 12.21 -0.43
N GLY A 163 3.97 10.90 -0.70
CA GLY A 163 4.50 9.88 0.22
C GLY A 163 3.52 8.76 0.56
N MET A 164 3.87 7.93 1.55
CA MET A 164 3.06 6.80 2.04
C MET A 164 3.02 6.78 3.57
N TYR A 165 1.83 6.75 4.17
CA TYR A 165 1.69 6.53 5.62
C TYR A 165 2.16 5.12 5.96
N HIS A 166 3.17 5.03 6.82
CA HIS A 166 3.62 3.76 7.37
C HIS A 166 4.26 3.98 8.74
N GLY A 167 4.52 2.90 9.44
CA GLY A 167 5.21 2.91 10.73
C GLY A 167 5.78 1.54 11.02
N GLU A 168 6.72 1.50 11.94
CA GLU A 168 7.26 0.24 12.45
C GLU A 168 7.27 0.24 13.98
N ALA A 169 7.04 -0.94 14.54
CA ALA A 169 7.16 -1.19 15.97
C ALA A 169 8.03 -2.42 16.17
N ARG A 170 9.08 -2.28 16.98
CA ARG A 170 9.99 -3.35 17.34
C ARG A 170 9.89 -3.62 18.85
N LEU A 171 10.03 -4.89 19.24
CA LEU A 171 9.97 -5.28 20.65
C LEU A 171 11.06 -4.52 21.44
N GLY A 172 10.65 -3.87 22.53
CA GLY A 172 11.56 -3.08 23.37
C GLY A 172 11.95 -1.70 22.83
N ALA A 173 11.45 -1.31 21.65
CA ALA A 173 11.67 0.02 21.07
C ALA A 173 10.38 0.85 21.08
N LYS A 174 10.52 2.18 21.06
CA LYS A 174 9.37 3.07 20.80
C LYS A 174 8.94 2.92 19.33
N PRO A 175 7.64 2.81 19.02
CA PRO A 175 7.16 2.82 17.65
C PRO A 175 7.57 4.09 16.90
N VAL A 176 7.89 3.94 15.61
CA VAL A 176 8.23 5.04 14.71
C VAL A 176 7.12 5.17 13.67
N VAL A 177 6.70 6.40 13.40
CA VAL A 177 5.66 6.71 12.40
C VAL A 177 6.28 7.61 11.34
N TYR A 178 6.09 7.25 10.07
CA TYR A 178 6.61 7.99 8.93
C TYR A 178 5.46 8.72 8.25
N TRP A 179 5.52 10.06 8.30
CA TRP A 179 4.55 10.93 7.64
C TRP A 179 5.02 11.23 6.20
N PRO A 180 4.15 11.08 5.18
CA PRO A 180 4.42 11.38 3.77
C PRO A 180 5.11 12.73 3.53
N LEU A 181 4.76 13.74 4.34
CA LEU A 181 5.15 15.14 4.14
C LEU A 181 6.30 15.62 5.04
N GLY A 182 7.05 14.71 5.68
CA GLY A 182 8.04 15.07 6.69
C GLY A 182 7.37 15.59 7.96
N GLU A 183 7.93 15.23 9.10
CA GLU A 183 7.56 15.86 10.37
C GLU A 183 7.92 17.35 10.30
N LYS A 184 7.02 18.22 10.76
CA LYS A 184 7.38 19.57 11.19
C LYS A 184 7.88 19.48 12.63
#